data_AF-A0A0F7KFE6-F1
#
_entry.id   AF-A0A0F7KFE6-F1
#
_cell.length_a   1.000
_cell.length_b   1.000
_cell.length_c   1.000
_cell.angle_alpha   90.00
_cell.angle_beta   90.00
_cell.angle_gamma   90.00
#
_symmetry.space_group_name_H-M   'P 1'
#
loop_
_entity.id
_entity.type
_entity.pdbx_description
1 polymer ?
#
loop_
_entity_poly.entity_id
_entity_poly.type
_entity_poly.pdbx_seq_one_letter_code
_entity_poly.pdbx_strand_id
1 'polypeptide(L)' 'MMSASELVRQAGDTTETYLNRAVRAIDERLGDGYASKHPELVAAFMQICVQDFEIAIRFLTNQSGGCND' A
#
# COMPACT_ATOMS: atom_id res chain seq x y z
N MET A 1 -12.94 7.93 16.86
CA MET A 1 -11.83 6.98 17.06
C MET A 1 -12.30 5.65 16.54
N MET A 2 -11.55 5.00 15.65
CA MET A 2 -11.88 3.64 15.17
C MET A 2 -11.59 2.62 16.27
N SER A 3 -12.44 1.61 16.40
CA SER A 3 -12.22 0.44 17.25
C SER A 3 -11.11 -0.45 16.70
N ALA A 4 -10.58 -1.33 17.55
CA ALA A 4 -9.52 -2.27 17.15
C ALA A 4 -9.96 -3.17 15.98
N SER A 5 -11.21 -3.62 15.95
CA SER A 5 -11.75 -4.43 14.84
C SER A 5 -11.89 -3.63 13.55
N GLU A 6 -12.27 -2.36 13.62
CA GLU A 6 -12.33 -1.48 12.45
C GLU A 6 -10.95 -1.19 11.86
N LEU A 7 -9.93 -1.02 12.72
CA LEU A 7 -8.54 -0.85 12.29
C LEU A 7 -7.99 -2.10 11.59
N VAL A 8 -8.25 -3.28 12.15
CA VAL A 8 -7.84 -4.56 11.52
C VAL A 8 -8.52 -4.74 10.16
N ARG A 9 -9.83 -4.45 10.08
CA ARG A 9 -10.57 -4.53 8.81
C ARG A 9 -9.99 -3.57 7.77
N GLN A 10 -9.75 -2.32 8.15
CA GLN A 10 -9.16 -1.32 7.26
C GLN A 10 -7.76 -1.73 6.76
N ALA A 11 -6.93 -2.30 7.64
CA ALA A 11 -5.61 -2.80 7.27
C ALA A 11 -5.70 -3.94 6.25
N GLY A 12 -6.67 -4.84 6.42
CA GLY A 12 -6.98 -5.89 5.46
C GLY A 12 -7.38 -5.34 4.10
N ASP A 13 -8.38 -4.45 4.04
CA ASP A 13 -8.87 -3.82 2.81
C ASP A 13 -7.73 -3.10 2.03
N THR A 14 -6.85 -2.43 2.77
CA THR A 14 -5.70 -1.70 2.20
C THR A 14 -4.69 -2.68 1.58
N THR A 15 -4.39 -3.75 2.30
CA THR A 15 -3.46 -4.79 1.86
C THR A 15 -3.98 -5.51 0.62
N GLU A 16 -5.28 -5.85 0.60
CA GLU A 16 -5.93 -6.46 -0.56
C GLU A 16 -5.90 -5.52 -1.78
N THR A 17 -6.13 -4.23 -1.58
CA THR A 17 -6.04 -3.22 -2.64
C THR A 17 -4.63 -3.19 -3.26
N TYR A 18 -3.58 -3.22 -2.44
CA TYR A 18 -2.21 -3.24 -2.95
C TYR A 18 -1.87 -4.54 -3.66
N LEU A 19 -2.30 -5.69 -3.13
CA LEU A 19 -2.07 -6.99 -3.75
C LEU A 19 -2.72 -7.07 -5.15
N ASN A 20 -4.00 -6.68 -5.24
CA ASN A 20 -4.73 -6.68 -6.51
C ASN A 20 -4.08 -5.74 -7.54
N ARG A 21 -3.61 -4.57 -7.10
CA ARG A 21 -2.88 -3.63 -7.96
C ARG A 21 -1.52 -4.17 -8.39
N ALA A 22 -0.77 -4.82 -7.49
CA ALA A 22 0.54 -5.39 -7.80
C ALA A 22 0.43 -6.46 -8.88
N VAL A 23 -0.47 -7.45 -8.69
CA VAL A 23 -0.70 -8.53 -9.65
C VAL A 23 -1.09 -7.97 -11.01
N ARG A 24 -2.10 -7.08 -11.04
CA ARG A 24 -2.57 -6.46 -12.27
C ARG A 24 -1.48 -5.65 -12.97
N ALA A 25 -0.75 -4.81 -12.25
CA ALA A 25 0.25 -3.93 -12.84
C ALA A 25 1.45 -4.71 -13.42
N ILE A 26 1.83 -5.81 -12.77
CA ILE A 26 2.89 -6.71 -13.22
C ILE A 26 2.45 -7.46 -14.47
N ASP A 27 1.27 -8.07 -14.46
CA ASP A 27 0.75 -8.83 -15.60
C ASP A 27 0.53 -7.91 -16.82
N GLU A 28 -0.03 -6.72 -16.63
CA GLU A 28 -0.23 -5.73 -17.71
C GLU A 28 1.08 -5.28 -18.37
N ARG A 29 2.22 -5.35 -17.66
CA ARG A 29 3.52 -4.85 -18.15
C ARG A 29 4.44 -5.95 -18.66
N LEU A 30 4.41 -7.11 -18.03
CA LEU A 30 5.35 -8.21 -18.24
C LEU A 30 4.70 -9.44 -18.88
N GLY A 31 3.37 -9.43 -19.03
CA GLY A 31 2.57 -10.46 -19.67
C GLY A 31 1.68 -11.22 -18.68
N ASP A 32 0.58 -11.76 -19.20
CA ASP A 32 -0.42 -12.46 -18.40
C ASP A 32 0.18 -13.62 -17.58
N GLY A 33 -0.13 -13.63 -16.28
CA GLY A 33 0.33 -14.66 -15.34
C GLY A 33 1.82 -14.55 -14.95
N TYR A 34 2.50 -13.47 -15.32
CA TYR A 34 3.88 -13.22 -14.90
C TYR A 34 3.97 -13.03 -13.38
N ALA A 35 3.03 -12.28 -12.78
CA ALA A 35 2.96 -12.07 -11.34
C ALA A 35 2.83 -13.37 -10.55
N SER A 36 2.07 -14.34 -11.08
CA SER A 36 1.89 -15.65 -10.45
C SER A 36 3.14 -16.52 -10.48
N LYS A 37 4.01 -16.30 -11.48
CA LYS A 37 5.31 -17.00 -11.60
C LYS A 37 6.42 -16.32 -10.81
N HIS A 38 6.22 -15.06 -10.45
CA HIS A 38 7.20 -14.20 -9.79
C HIS A 38 6.63 -13.54 -8.52
N PRO A 39 6.27 -14.34 -7.49
CA PRO A 39 5.71 -13.82 -6.24
C PRO A 39 6.66 -12.84 -5.52
N GLU A 40 7.97 -12.93 -5.75
CA GLU A 40 8.96 -11.98 -5.24
C GLU A 40 8.74 -10.55 -5.76
N LEU A 41 8.27 -10.39 -7.00
CA LEU A 41 7.96 -9.07 -7.55
C LEU A 41 6.69 -8.48 -6.95
N VAL A 42 5.69 -9.33 -6.68
CA VAL A 42 4.47 -8.93 -5.98
C VAL A 42 4.81 -8.47 -4.56
N ALA A 43 5.63 -9.23 -3.84
CA ALA A 43 6.07 -8.89 -2.48
C ALA A 43 6.84 -7.55 -2.46
N ALA A 44 7.79 -7.37 -3.38
CA ALA A 44 8.55 -6.12 -3.50
C ALA A 44 7.64 -4.93 -3.82
N PHE A 45 6.67 -5.10 -4.73
CA PHE A 45 5.70 -4.07 -5.06
C PHE A 45 4.87 -3.67 -3.84
N MET A 46 4.35 -4.64 -3.07
CA MET A 46 3.58 -4.38 -1.86
C MET A 46 4.40 -3.60 -0.82
N GLN A 47 5.67 -3.96 -0.62
CA GLN A 47 6.56 -3.24 0.30
C GLN A 47 6.76 -1.78 -0.12
N ILE A 48 6.92 -1.52 -1.42
CA ILE A 48 7.06 -0.16 -1.95
C ILE A 48 5.76 0.63 -1.72
N CYS A 49 4.59 0.05 -1.95
CA CYS A 49 3.30 0.72 -1.69
C CYS A 49 3.14 1.13 -0.23
N VAL A 50 3.53 0.27 0.71
CA VAL A 50 3.49 0.59 2.15
C VAL A 50 4.46 1.73 2.47
N GLN A 51 5.69 1.68 1.97
CA GLN A 51 6.68 2.74 2.20
C GLN A 51 6.22 4.10 1.64
N ASP A 52 5.66 4.11 0.44
CA ASP A 52 5.12 5.34 -0.17
C ASP A 52 3.98 5.93 0.68
N PHE A 53 3.08 5.07 1.16
CA PHE A 53 1.99 5.50 2.05
C PHE A 53 2.51 6.05 3.38
N GLU A 54 3.47 5.39 4.02
CA GLU A 54 4.11 5.85 5.25
C GLU A 54 4.78 7.23 5.05
N ILE A 55 5.47 7.42 3.93
CA ILE A 55 6.10 8.70 3.57
C ILE A 55 5.03 9.79 3.40
N ALA A 56 3.96 9.51 2.65
CA ALA A 56 2.87 10.46 2.41
C ALA A 56 2.19 10.90 3.72
N ILE A 57 1.88 9.94 4.60
CA ILE A 57 1.28 10.24 5.91
C ILE A 57 2.22 11.06 6.79
N ARG A 58 3.53 10.75 6.80
CA ARG A 58 4.54 11.52 7.54
C ARG A 58 4.61 12.97 7.04
N PHE A 59 4.55 13.21 5.74
CA PHE A 59 4.50 14.57 5.19
C PHE A 59 3.26 15.33 5.65
N LEU A 60 2.09 14.70 5.64
CA LEU A 60 0.83 15.33 6.08
C LEU A 60 0.82 15.65 7.58
N THR A 61 1.37 14.76 8.42
CA THR A 61 1.48 15.00 9.86
C THR A 61 2.49 16.09 10.18
N ASN A 62 3.60 16.18 9.44
CA ASN A 62 4.60 17.24 9.64
C ASN A 62 4.10 18.63 9.21
N GLN A 63 3.18 18.73 8.23
CA GLN A 63 2.55 20.02 7.87
C GLN A 63 1.54 20.52 8.90
N SER A 64 1.00 19.63 9.74
CA SER A 64 0.02 19.98 10.76
C SER A 64 0.63 20.62 12.02
N GLY A 65 1.96 20.64 12.13
CA GLY A 65 2.70 21.26 13.24
C GLY A 65 3.26 22.67 12.96
N GLY A 66 2.94 23.25 11.78
CA GLY A 66 3.52 24.52 11.29
C GLY A 66 2.61 25.75 11.39
N CYS A 67 1.47 25.67 12.07
CA CYS A 67 0.63 26.82 12.40
C CYS A 67 0.39 26.82 13.91
N ASN A 68 1.24 27.53 14.64
CA ASN A 68 0.89 28.19 15.88
C ASN A 68 1.47 29.60 15.80
N ASP A 69 0.60 30.55 16.08
CA ASP A 69 0.78 32.00 16.07
C ASP A 69 1.95 32.51 16.95
#